data_AF-C5AZL1-F1
#
_entry.id   AF-C5AZL1-F1
#
_cell.length_a   1.000
_cell.length_b   1.000
_cell.length_c   1.000
_cell.angle_alpha   90.00
_cell.angle_beta   90.00
_cell.angle_gamma   90.00
#
_symmetry.space_group_name_H-M   'P 1'
#
loop_
_entity.id
_entity.type
_entity.pdbx_description
1 polymer ?
#
loop_
_entity_poly.entity_id
_entity_poly.type
_entity_poly.pdbx_seq_one_letter_code
_entity_poly.pdbx_strand_id
1 'polypeptide(L)'
;MSIVCSTTSSQPSRAGEGTMAKTEIEVGRSLREAAADVAKAWKAAQDDQPAPASDRILFRDWAALCAVLTPKRYELLRHLRRSSESGIRALARSLGRDVRRVHEDVVALTELGLVTREADGRLSSDVDEITSTIRIAA
;
A
#
# COMPACT_ATOMS: atom_id res chain seq x y z
N MET A 1 29.31 4.64 30.65
CA MET A 1 28.43 3.60 30.09
C MET A 1 27.47 4.33 29.16
N SER A 2 27.89 4.50 27.92
CA SER A 2 27.27 5.44 26.96
C SER A 2 26.24 4.69 26.13
N ILE A 3 24.97 5.09 26.26
CA ILE A 3 23.89 4.62 25.41
C ILE A 3 23.96 5.42 24.11
N VAL A 4 24.33 4.74 23.03
CA VAL A 4 24.33 5.27 21.67
C VAL A 4 22.88 5.41 21.19
N CYS A 5 22.41 6.64 21.12
CA CYS A 5 21.18 7.03 20.44
C CYS A 5 21.55 7.32 18.98
N SER A 6 21.32 6.36 18.07
CA SER A 6 21.46 6.60 16.63
C SER A 6 20.17 7.21 16.12
N THR A 7 20.10 8.54 16.19
CA THR A 7 19.20 9.39 15.42
C THR A 7 19.56 9.22 13.94
N THR A 8 18.79 8.45 13.17
CA THR A 8 18.97 8.42 11.71
C THR A 8 18.45 9.74 11.15
N SER A 9 19.44 10.53 10.72
CA SER A 9 19.39 11.84 10.10
C SER A 9 18.23 12.05 9.12
N SER A 10 17.46 13.10 9.40
CA SER A 10 16.53 13.77 8.49
C SER A 10 17.28 14.84 7.72
N GLN A 11 17.39 14.70 6.40
CA GLN A 11 17.95 15.71 5.52
C GLN A 11 16.95 16.00 4.39
N PRO A 12 16.35 17.20 4.30
CA PRO A 12 15.47 17.54 3.19
C PRO A 12 16.29 18.15 2.05
N SER A 13 16.35 17.44 0.91
CA SER A 13 16.84 17.97 -0.36
C SER A 13 15.68 18.67 -1.08
N ARG A 14 15.86 19.95 -1.40
CA ARG A 14 14.93 20.74 -2.23
C ARG A 14 15.03 20.29 -3.69
N ALA A 15 13.92 19.84 -4.27
CA ALA A 15 13.37 20.30 -5.56
C ALA A 15 12.28 19.33 -6.06
N GLY A 16 11.04 19.82 -6.12
CA GLY A 16 9.93 19.35 -6.96
C GLY A 16 9.62 17.84 -6.94
N GLU A 17 8.68 17.41 -6.12
CA GLU A 17 8.25 16.01 -6.14
C GLU A 17 6.73 15.92 -5.92
N GLY A 18 6.05 15.30 -6.89
CA GLY A 18 4.63 14.99 -6.79
C GLY A 18 4.38 14.18 -5.51
N THR A 19 3.18 14.30 -4.96
CA THR A 19 2.73 13.58 -3.76
C THR A 19 2.95 12.08 -3.93
N MET A 20 4.10 11.58 -3.46
CA MET A 20 4.49 10.17 -3.49
C MET A 20 3.71 9.47 -2.38
N ALA A 21 2.71 8.68 -2.76
CA ALA A 21 1.85 7.97 -1.82
C ALA A 21 2.59 6.75 -1.25
N LYS A 22 3.14 6.89 -0.04
CA LYS A 22 3.77 5.77 0.67
C LYS A 22 2.70 4.87 1.27
N THR A 23 2.60 3.62 0.80
CA THR A 23 1.68 2.62 1.35
C THR A 23 2.39 1.71 2.36
N GLU A 24 1.96 1.73 3.61
CA GLU A 24 2.53 0.91 4.68
C GLU A 24 1.53 -0.19 5.08
N ILE A 25 1.96 -1.44 4.99
CA ILE A 25 1.17 -2.61 5.36
C ILE A 25 1.61 -3.08 6.75
N GLU A 26 0.69 -3.46 7.63
CA GLU A 26 1.07 -4.03 8.93
C GLU A 26 0.22 -5.23 9.32
N VAL A 27 0.86 -6.23 9.95
CA VAL A 27 0.25 -7.51 10.30
C VAL A 27 0.30 -7.74 11.81
N GLY A 28 -0.80 -8.22 12.39
CA GLY A 28 -0.84 -8.65 13.79
C GLY A 28 -0.98 -7.50 14.79
N ARG A 29 -1.68 -6.42 14.39
CA ARG A 29 -2.15 -5.39 15.31
C ARG A 29 -3.60 -5.63 15.70
N SER A 30 -3.93 -5.26 16.92
CA SER A 30 -5.33 -5.23 17.35
C SER A 30 -6.07 -4.05 16.71
N LEU A 31 -7.38 -4.20 16.50
CA LEU A 31 -8.23 -3.11 16.01
C LEU A 31 -8.16 -1.87 16.93
N ARG A 32 -7.92 -2.08 18.23
CA ARG A 32 -7.81 -0.99 19.21
C ARG A 32 -6.52 -0.17 19.03
N GLU A 33 -5.39 -0.83 18.79
CA GLU A 33 -4.11 -0.16 18.49
C GLU A 33 -4.22 0.65 17.20
N ALA A 34 -4.80 0.04 16.15
CA ALA A 34 -5.08 0.70 14.88
C ALA A 34 -5.93 1.97 15.02
N ALA A 35 -7.04 1.87 15.77
CA ALA A 35 -7.94 3.00 16.00
C ALA A 35 -7.25 4.13 16.79
N ALA A 36 -6.33 3.80 17.71
CA ALA A 36 -5.57 4.79 18.47
C ALA A 36 -4.62 5.58 17.58
N ASP A 37 -3.94 4.93 16.63
CA ASP A 37 -3.04 5.59 15.69
C ASP A 37 -3.79 6.52 14.73
N VAL A 38 -4.94 6.08 14.22
CA VAL A 38 -5.82 6.92 13.38
C VAL A 38 -6.30 8.15 14.18
N ALA A 39 -6.74 7.95 15.42
CA ALA A 39 -7.15 9.05 16.30
C ALA A 39 -6.01 10.02 16.60
N LYS A 40 -4.78 9.52 16.77
CA LYS A 40 -3.58 10.34 16.98
C LYS A 40 -3.22 11.14 15.73
N ALA A 41 -3.25 10.51 14.56
CA ALA A 41 -2.98 11.16 13.28
C ALA A 41 -4.00 12.27 13.00
N TRP A 42 -5.28 12.02 13.28
CA TRP A 42 -6.33 13.03 13.13
C TRP A 42 -6.13 14.21 14.09
N LYS A 43 -5.79 13.97 15.36
CA LYS A 43 -5.48 15.08 16.29
C LYS A 43 -4.28 15.90 15.83
N ALA A 44 -3.20 15.26 15.38
CA ALA A 44 -2.03 15.96 14.86
C ALA A 44 -2.36 16.82 13.62
N ALA A 45 -3.24 16.34 12.74
CA ALA A 45 -3.72 17.09 11.59
C ALA A 45 -4.61 18.29 11.97
N GLN A 46 -5.36 18.22 13.07
CA GLN A 46 -6.13 19.37 13.60
C GLN A 46 -5.21 20.44 14.20
N ASP A 47 -4.06 20.02 14.75
CA ASP A 47 -3.08 20.89 15.38
C ASP A 47 -2.02 21.43 14.38
N ASP A 48 -2.27 21.31 13.06
CA ASP A 48 -1.38 21.74 11.96
C ASP A 48 0.04 21.14 12.03
N GLN A 49 0.19 20.00 12.70
CA GLN A 49 1.47 19.30 12.76
C GLN A 49 1.69 18.46 11.50
N PRO A 50 2.91 18.47 10.92
CA PRO A 50 3.22 17.68 9.74
C PRO A 50 3.22 16.19 10.09
N ALA A 51 2.09 15.53 9.85
CA ALA A 51 2.00 14.08 9.82
C ALA A 51 2.33 13.61 8.39
N PRO A 52 3.22 12.61 8.21
CA PRO A 52 3.45 12.05 6.89
C PRO A 52 2.16 11.42 6.38
N ALA A 53 1.67 11.88 5.22
CA ALA A 53 0.57 11.25 4.51
C ALA A 53 1.04 9.86 4.05
N SER A 54 0.66 8.84 4.82
CA SER A 54 0.94 7.45 4.50
C SER A 54 -0.37 6.68 4.53
N ASP A 55 -0.68 6.00 3.42
CA ASP A 55 -1.83 5.12 3.35
C ASP A 55 -1.47 3.82 4.07
N ARG A 56 -2.17 3.52 5.16
CA ARG A 56 -1.88 2.35 5.99
C ARG A 56 -2.93 1.28 5.80
N ILE A 57 -2.51 0.09 5.37
CA ILE A 57 -3.40 -1.07 5.25
C ILE A 57 -3.05 -2.08 6.35
N LEU A 58 -4.04 -2.42 7.17
CA LEU A 58 -3.86 -3.28 8.33
C LEU A 58 -4.49 -4.65 8.08
N PHE A 59 -3.69 -5.70 8.27
CA PHE A 59 -4.14 -7.07 8.21
C PHE A 59 -4.21 -7.68 9.60
N ARG A 60 -5.29 -8.42 9.87
CA ARG A 60 -5.51 -9.11 11.14
C ARG A 60 -4.36 -10.05 11.46
N ASP A 61 -3.92 -10.82 10.48
CA ASP A 61 -2.93 -11.88 10.63
C ASP A 61 -2.19 -12.14 9.31
N TRP A 62 -1.17 -12.99 9.39
CA TRP A 62 -0.32 -13.35 8.26
C TRP A 62 -1.11 -14.04 7.13
N ALA A 63 -2.09 -14.87 7.48
CA ALA A 63 -2.89 -15.57 6.49
C ALA A 63 -3.75 -14.59 5.67
N ALA A 64 -4.31 -13.56 6.32
CA ALA A 64 -5.05 -12.49 5.66
C ALA A 64 -4.16 -11.70 4.70
N LEU A 65 -2.92 -11.37 5.12
CA LEU A 65 -1.95 -10.73 4.23
C LEU A 65 -1.64 -11.60 3.01
N CYS A 66 -1.30 -12.87 3.21
CA CYS A 66 -0.94 -13.78 2.10
C CYS A 66 -2.12 -14.10 1.16
N ALA A 67 -3.35 -14.11 1.67
CA ALA A 67 -4.54 -14.27 0.86
C ALA A 67 -4.76 -13.07 -0.07
N VAL A 68 -4.35 -11.88 0.37
CA VAL A 68 -4.51 -10.65 -0.37
C VAL A 68 -3.34 -10.38 -1.31
N LEU A 69 -2.11 -10.38 -0.80
CA LEU A 69 -0.88 -10.14 -1.56
C LEU A 69 -0.25 -11.44 -2.01
N THR A 70 -0.94 -12.14 -2.91
CA THR A 70 -0.37 -13.33 -3.57
C THR A 70 0.72 -12.91 -4.56
N PRO A 71 1.67 -13.82 -4.92
CA PRO A 71 2.71 -13.51 -5.91
C PRO A 71 2.13 -12.99 -7.24
N LYS A 72 1.02 -13.59 -7.66
CA LYS A 72 0.28 -13.23 -8.88
C LYS A 72 -0.32 -11.83 -8.83
N ARG A 73 -0.75 -11.36 -7.67
CA ARG A 73 -1.27 -10.01 -7.48
C ARG A 73 -0.15 -8.99 -7.36
N TYR A 74 0.97 -9.36 -6.74
CA TYR A 74 2.17 -8.54 -6.73
C TYR A 74 2.73 -8.32 -8.16
N GLU A 75 2.76 -9.35 -9.01
CA GLU A 75 3.13 -9.21 -10.42
C GLU A 75 2.21 -8.24 -11.17
N LEU A 76 0.89 -8.32 -10.90
CA LEU A 76 -0.10 -7.42 -11.47
C LEU A 76 0.16 -5.96 -11.06
N LEU A 77 0.39 -5.70 -9.76
CA LEU A 77 0.72 -4.36 -9.26
C LEU A 77 1.99 -3.81 -9.91
N ARG A 78 3.05 -4.62 -9.99
CA ARG A 78 4.31 -4.25 -10.63
C ARG A 78 4.14 -3.94 -12.12
N HIS A 79 3.24 -4.65 -12.81
CA HIS A 79 2.91 -4.37 -14.19
C HIS A 79 2.18 -3.03 -14.33
N LEU A 80 1.11 -2.82 -13.56
CA LEU A 80 0.31 -1.59 -13.59
C LEU A 80 1.10 -0.34 -13.18
N ARG A 81 2.09 -0.48 -12.28
CA ARG A 81 3.00 0.62 -11.92
C ARG A 81 3.87 1.07 -13.10
N ARG A 82 4.22 0.16 -14.01
CA ARG A 82 5.08 0.47 -15.17
C ARG A 82 4.28 0.94 -16.36
N SER A 83 3.11 0.34 -16.54
CA SER A 83 2.24 0.60 -17.67
C SER A 83 0.80 0.48 -17.20
N SER A 84 0.10 1.62 -17.21
CA SER A 84 -1.35 1.61 -17.09
C SER A 84 -1.95 0.82 -18.25
N GLU A 85 -2.99 0.05 -17.98
CA GLU A 85 -3.68 -0.75 -18.98
C GLU A 85 -5.06 -0.15 -19.27
N SER A 86 -5.51 -0.20 -20.52
CA SER A 86 -6.84 0.33 -20.89
C SER A 86 -8.02 -0.45 -20.31
N GLY A 87 -7.76 -1.58 -19.66
CA GLY A 87 -8.74 -2.34 -18.90
C GLY A 87 -8.33 -3.79 -18.65
N ILE A 88 -9.23 -4.55 -18.03
CA ILE A 88 -8.97 -5.91 -17.55
C ILE A 88 -8.54 -6.87 -18.67
N ARG A 89 -9.13 -6.76 -19.87
CA ARG A 89 -8.76 -7.61 -21.02
C ARG A 89 -7.38 -7.28 -21.58
N ALA A 90 -6.97 -6.01 -21.54
CA ALA A 90 -5.64 -5.61 -21.97
C ALA A 90 -4.59 -6.14 -20.98
N LEU A 91 -4.82 -5.92 -19.68
CA LEU A 91 -4.01 -6.45 -18.59
C LEU A 91 -3.88 -7.99 -18.63
N ALA A 92 -4.97 -8.70 -18.87
CA ALA A 92 -4.92 -10.16 -18.98
C ALA A 92 -4.06 -10.64 -20.15
N ARG A 93 -4.09 -9.94 -21.29
CA ARG A 93 -3.24 -10.23 -22.44
C ARG A 93 -1.77 -9.93 -22.17
N SER A 94 -1.46 -8.80 -21.53
CA SER A 94 -0.08 -8.44 -21.21
C SER A 94 0.55 -9.37 -20.17
N LEU A 95 -0.26 -9.86 -19.21
CA LEU A 95 0.18 -10.86 -18.23
C LEU A 95 0.14 -12.31 -18.75
N GLY A 96 -0.49 -12.59 -19.90
CA GLY A 96 -0.70 -13.95 -20.40
C GLY A 96 -1.57 -14.82 -19.49
N ARG A 97 -2.56 -14.21 -18.81
CA ARG A 97 -3.40 -14.86 -17.79
C ARG A 97 -4.87 -14.88 -18.19
N ASP A 98 -5.61 -15.78 -17.54
CA ASP A 98 -7.05 -15.89 -17.72
C ASP A 98 -7.79 -14.62 -17.23
N VAL A 99 -8.70 -14.10 -18.06
CA VAL A 99 -9.43 -12.84 -17.82
C VAL A 99 -10.27 -12.91 -16.55
N ARG A 100 -10.90 -14.05 -16.24
CA ARG A 100 -11.73 -14.19 -15.03
C ARG A 100 -10.87 -14.06 -13.78
N ARG A 101 -9.71 -14.73 -13.78
CA ARG A 101 -8.76 -14.63 -12.66
C ARG A 101 -8.18 -13.22 -12.50
N VAL A 102 -7.87 -12.55 -13.61
CA VAL A 102 -7.38 -11.16 -13.57
C VAL A 102 -8.47 -10.22 -13.07
N HIS A 103 -9.72 -10.43 -13.46
CA HIS A 103 -10.84 -9.64 -12.93
C HIS A 103 -10.96 -9.80 -11.41
N GLU A 104 -10.95 -11.03 -10.89
CA GLU A 104 -10.99 -11.28 -9.44
C GLU A 104 -9.81 -10.65 -8.70
N ASP A 105 -8.61 -10.72 -9.28
CA ASP A 105 -7.41 -10.09 -8.72
C ASP A 105 -7.53 -8.55 -8.72
N VAL A 106 -8.02 -7.95 -9.81
CA VAL A 106 -8.21 -6.48 -9.91
C VAL A 106 -9.26 -6.01 -8.91
N VAL A 107 -10.40 -6.71 -8.76
CA VAL A 107 -11.43 -6.34 -7.78
C VAL A 107 -10.87 -6.35 -6.37
N ALA A 108 -10.20 -7.43 -5.98
CA ALA A 108 -9.62 -7.54 -4.63
C ALA A 108 -8.57 -6.46 -4.34
N LEU A 109 -7.77 -6.06 -5.34
CA LEU A 109 -6.77 -5.01 -5.18
C LEU A 109 -7.39 -3.60 -5.20
N THR A 110 -8.48 -3.40 -5.93
CA THR A 110 -9.22 -2.12 -5.98
C THR A 110 -9.91 -1.85 -4.64
N GLU A 111 -10.47 -2.88 -4.00
CA GLU A 111 -11.08 -2.77 -2.66
C GLU A 111 -10.10 -2.29 -1.58
N LEU A 112 -8.80 -2.50 -1.81
CA LEU A 112 -7.73 -2.10 -0.90
C LEU A 112 -7.06 -0.78 -1.29
N GLY A 113 -7.51 -0.15 -2.38
CA GLY A 113 -6.87 1.06 -2.93
C GLY A 113 -5.51 0.81 -3.57
N LEU A 114 -5.12 -0.45 -3.80
CA LEU A 114 -3.83 -0.80 -4.43
C LEU A 114 -3.90 -0.68 -5.96
N VAL A 115 -5.09 -0.73 -6.53
CA VAL A 115 -5.35 -0.50 -7.95
C VAL A 115 -6.42 0.55 -8.10
N THR A 116 -6.14 1.56 -8.92
CA THR A 116 -7.11 2.57 -9.31
C THR A 116 -7.75 2.17 -10.62
N ARG A 117 -9.08 2.16 -10.65
CA ARG A 117 -9.86 2.00 -11.87
C ARG A 117 -10.57 3.30 -12.21
N GLU A 118 -10.16 3.89 -13.31
CA GLU A 118 -10.71 5.15 -13.83
C GLU A 118 -12.10 4.94 -14.44
N ALA A 119 -12.84 6.04 -14.63
CA ALA A 119 -14.18 6.00 -15.22
C ALA A 119 -14.20 5.45 -16.65
N ASP A 120 -13.11 5.64 -17.40
CA ASP A 120 -12.91 5.09 -18.75
C ASP A 120 -12.52 3.59 -18.75
N GLY A 121 -12.33 3.00 -17.57
CA GLY A 121 -11.94 1.61 -17.40
C GLY A 121 -10.44 1.36 -17.37
N ARG A 122 -9.61 2.41 -17.49
CA ARG A 122 -8.15 2.33 -17.35
C ARG A 122 -7.78 1.88 -15.94
N LEU A 123 -6.75 1.04 -15.86
CA LEU A 123 -6.20 0.49 -14.64
C LEU A 123 -4.79 1.05 -14.43
N SER A 124 -4.53 1.56 -13.23
CA SER A 124 -3.20 2.02 -12.79
C SER A 124 -2.96 1.62 -11.33
N SER A 125 -1.72 1.75 -10.90
CA SER A 125 -1.31 1.55 -9.50
C SER A 125 -0.26 2.58 -9.17
N ASP A 126 -0.55 3.45 -8.20
CA ASP A 126 0.36 4.49 -7.72
C ASP A 126 1.17 4.04 -6.49
N VAL A 127 1.10 2.75 -6.17
CA VAL A 127 1.82 2.16 -5.04
C VAL A 127 3.32 2.08 -5.36
N ASP A 128 4.12 2.89 -4.65
CA ASP A 128 5.57 2.94 -4.83
C ASP A 128 6.34 1.94 -3.96
N GLU A 129 5.87 1.74 -2.74
CA GLU A 129 6.50 0.89 -1.74
C GLU A 129 5.40 0.17 -0.95
N ILE A 130 5.65 -1.11 -0.62
CA ILE A 130 4.86 -1.89 0.32
C ILE A 130 5.80 -2.35 1.42
N THR A 131 5.74 -1.70 2.58
CA THR A 131 6.45 -2.15 3.79
C THR A 131 5.54 -3.06 4.59
N SER A 132 6.05 -4.16 5.18
CA SER A 132 5.28 -4.98 6.11
C SER A 132 6.05 -5.27 7.40
N THR A 133 5.47 -4.92 8.55
CA THR A 133 5.98 -5.33 9.86
C THR A 133 5.19 -6.54 10.36
N ILE A 134 5.90 -7.64 10.61
CA ILE A 134 5.34 -8.89 11.12
C ILE A 134 5.90 -9.13 12.51
N ARG A 135 5.00 -9.18 13.52
CA ARG A 135 5.37 -9.56 14.88
C ARG A 135 5.12 -11.05 15.08
N ILE A 136 6.16 -11.78 15.46
CA ILE A 136 6.04 -13.18 15.90
C ILE A 136 5.82 -13.14 17.41
N ALA A 137 4.58 -13.42 17.85
CA ALA A 137 4.30 -13.63 19.25
C ALA A 137 4.67 -15.08 19.61
N ALA A 138 5.36 -15.26 20.75
CA ALA A 138 5.65 -16.55 21.38
C ALA A 138 4.66 -16.79 22.52
#